data_AF-W0FP42-F1
#
_entry.id   AF-W0FP42-F1
#
_cell.length_a   1.000
_cell.length_b   1.000
_cell.length_c   1.000
_cell.angle_alpha   90.00
_cell.angle_beta   90.00
_cell.angle_gamma   90.00
#
_symmetry.space_group_name_H-M   'P 1'
#
loop_
_entity.id
_entity.type
_entity.pdbx_description
1 polymer ?
#
loop_
_entity_poly.entity_id
_entity_poly.type
_entity_poly.pdbx_seq_one_letter_code
_entity_poly.pdbx_strand_id
1 'polypeptide(L)'
;MNPETVFRQEKMKGEDFMARKVRVSADPNAADRTFLQRLVQSWQLYVLLIPALVWLILFAYYPMYGLVIAFKDFKIRAGILASPWADPLFKHFTNFFSTSIAQTTIVNTVLLSLYQLLFSFWVPVVFALL
;
A
#
# COMPACT_ATOMS: atom_id res chain seq x y z
N MET A 1 -61.26 8.21 -28.67
CA MET A 1 -60.02 8.63 -27.98
C MET A 1 -58.93 8.74 -29.03
N ASN A 2 -58.33 9.92 -29.26
CA ASN A 2 -57.37 10.12 -30.35
C ASN A 2 -56.00 9.50 -29.97
N PRO A 3 -55.48 8.51 -30.72
CA PRO A 3 -54.23 7.81 -30.39
C PRO A 3 -53.03 8.75 -30.27
N GLU A 4 -52.99 9.86 -31.01
CA GLU A 4 -51.87 10.82 -30.94
C GLU A 4 -51.74 11.52 -29.57
N THR A 5 -52.86 11.67 -28.85
CA THR A 5 -52.86 12.32 -27.52
C THR A 5 -52.25 11.42 -26.45
N VAL A 6 -52.30 10.11 -26.62
CA VAL A 6 -51.74 9.12 -25.66
C VAL A 6 -50.22 9.03 -25.82
N PHE A 7 -49.73 8.94 -27.06
CA PHE A 7 -48.28 8.92 -27.34
C PHE A 7 -47.58 10.21 -26.88
N ARG A 8 -48.26 11.36 -26.98
CA ARG A 8 -47.71 12.63 -26.47
C ARG A 8 -47.57 12.63 -24.95
N GLN A 9 -48.49 12.02 -24.21
CA GLN A 9 -48.44 11.96 -22.74
C GLN A 9 -47.32 11.04 -22.22
N GLU A 10 -47.09 9.90 -22.89
CA GLU A 10 -45.97 9.02 -22.52
C GLU A 10 -44.61 9.67 -22.81
N LYS A 11 -44.50 10.38 -23.94
CA LYS A 11 -43.28 11.10 -24.29
C LYS A 11 -42.96 12.22 -23.28
N MET A 12 -43.97 13.02 -22.92
CA MET A 12 -43.83 14.09 -21.92
C MET A 12 -43.45 13.51 -20.53
N LYS A 13 -44.06 12.40 -20.13
CA LYS A 13 -43.72 11.72 -18.87
C LYS A 13 -42.30 11.14 -18.86
N GLY A 14 -41.83 10.63 -20.01
CA GLY A 14 -40.46 10.17 -20.19
C GLY A 14 -39.44 11.31 -20.16
N GLU A 15 -39.74 12.43 -20.80
CA GLU A 15 -38.93 13.65 -20.79
C GLU A 15 -38.86 14.26 -19.39
N ASP A 16 -39.97 14.31 -18.64
CA ASP A 16 -40.02 14.75 -17.25
C ASP A 16 -39.26 13.80 -16.31
N PHE A 17 -39.34 12.48 -16.56
CA PHE A 17 -38.61 11.49 -15.78
C PHE A 17 -37.09 11.60 -16.02
N MET A 18 -36.66 11.82 -17.26
CA MET A 18 -35.27 12.08 -17.59
C MET A 18 -34.78 13.42 -17.03
N ALA A 19 -35.58 14.48 -17.13
CA ALA A 19 -35.27 15.79 -16.55
C ALA A 19 -35.16 15.72 -15.02
N ARG A 20 -36.02 14.93 -14.36
CA ARG A 20 -35.95 14.69 -12.91
C ARG A 20 -34.74 13.85 -12.53
N LYS A 21 -34.39 12.82 -13.31
CA LYS A 21 -33.19 11.98 -13.07
C LYS A 21 -31.89 12.78 -13.24
N VAL A 22 -31.84 13.71 -14.21
CA VAL A 22 -30.70 14.64 -14.38
C VAL A 22 -30.59 15.63 -13.22
N ARG A 23 -31.72 16.15 -12.69
CA ARG A 23 -31.71 17.05 -11.53
C ARG A 23 -31.38 16.35 -10.20
N VAL A 24 -31.71 15.06 -10.05
CA VAL A 24 -31.48 14.31 -8.79
C VAL A 24 -30.01 13.86 -8.63
N SER A 25 -29.25 13.72 -9.73
CA SER A 25 -27.81 13.39 -9.68
C SER A 25 -26.89 14.59 -9.46
N ALA A 26 -27.40 15.81 -9.55
CA ALA A 26 -26.65 17.03 -9.27
C ALA A 26 -26.97 17.50 -7.85
N ASP A 27 -26.38 16.85 -6.84
CA ASP A 27 -26.31 17.44 -5.50
C ASP A 27 -25.50 18.75 -5.63
N PRO A 28 -26.12 19.94 -5.50
CA PRO A 28 -25.47 21.23 -5.72
C PRO A 28 -24.35 21.49 -4.69
N ASN A 29 -24.27 20.66 -3.65
CA ASN A 29 -23.26 20.71 -2.60
C ASN A 29 -22.13 19.68 -2.77
N ALA A 30 -22.07 18.95 -3.90
CA ALA A 30 -20.97 18.01 -4.15
C ALA A 30 -19.68 18.71 -4.63
N ALA A 31 -19.81 19.88 -5.27
CA ALA A 31 -18.69 20.63 -5.84
C ALA A 31 -17.95 21.52 -4.81
N ASP A 32 -18.66 22.04 -3.80
CA ASP A 32 -18.11 23.03 -2.85
C ASP A 32 -17.67 22.45 -1.49
N ARG A 33 -17.73 21.12 -1.31
CA ARG A 33 -17.15 20.50 -0.11
C ARG A 33 -15.64 20.52 -0.19
N THR A 34 -15.03 21.41 0.59
CA THR A 34 -13.58 21.48 0.81
C THR A 34 -13.04 20.08 1.15
N PHE A 35 -11.83 19.75 0.69
CA PHE A 35 -11.19 18.43 0.89
C PHE A 35 -11.27 17.94 2.35
N LEU A 36 -11.19 18.88 3.30
CA LEU A 36 -11.36 18.66 4.73
C LEU A 36 -12.75 18.16 5.14
N GLN A 37 -13.83 18.67 4.53
CA GLN A 37 -15.19 18.22 4.80
C GLN A 37 -15.43 16.79 4.30
N ARG A 38 -14.78 16.39 3.21
CA ARG A 38 -14.80 15.00 2.70
C ARG A 38 -14.05 14.04 3.64
N LEU A 39 -12.89 14.47 4.15
CA LEU A 39 -12.10 13.75 5.16
C LEU A 39 -12.91 13.50 6.44
N VAL A 40 -13.61 14.52 6.94
CA VAL A 40 -14.45 14.41 8.15
C VAL A 40 -15.68 13.53 7.92
N GLN A 41 -16.27 13.56 6.73
CA GLN A 41 -17.43 12.71 6.42
C GLN A 41 -17.08 11.22 6.36
N SER A 42 -15.84 10.88 6.01
CA SER A 42 -15.32 9.50 6.02
C SER A 42 -14.52 9.14 7.29
N TRP A 43 -14.77 9.82 8.42
CA TRP A 43 -14.02 9.61 9.67
C TRP A 43 -14.03 8.14 10.15
N GLN A 44 -15.11 7.40 9.89
CA GLN A 44 -15.25 5.98 10.26
C GLN A 44 -14.18 5.10 9.58
N LEU A 45 -13.85 5.40 8.32
CA LEU A 45 -12.81 4.69 7.57
C LEU A 45 -11.43 4.96 8.18
N TYR A 46 -11.17 6.21 8.58
CA TYR A 46 -9.91 6.58 9.21
C TYR A 46 -9.77 6.00 10.61
N VAL A 47 -10.84 5.92 11.40
CA VAL A 47 -10.81 5.28 12.72
C VAL A 47 -10.51 3.78 12.62
N LEU A 48 -11.00 3.11 11.58
CA LEU A 48 -10.66 1.71 11.31
C LEU A 48 -9.20 1.56 10.83
N LEU A 49 -8.68 2.52 10.08
CA LEU A 49 -7.30 2.54 9.58
C LEU A 49 -6.26 2.84 10.67
N ILE A 50 -6.57 3.76 11.59
CA ILE A 50 -5.67 4.23 12.64
C ILE A 50 -5.01 3.08 13.43
N PRO A 51 -5.71 2.05 13.94
CA PRO A 51 -5.05 0.98 14.69
C PRO A 51 -4.05 0.20 13.84
N ALA A 52 -4.36 -0.06 12.56
CA ALA A 52 -3.43 -0.72 11.64
C ALA A 52 -2.21 0.17 11.36
N LEU A 53 -2.41 1.48 11.18
CA LEU A 53 -1.34 2.44 10.93
C LEU A 53 -0.43 2.62 12.14
N VAL A 54 -1.00 2.72 13.33
CA VAL A 54 -0.25 2.81 14.60
C VAL A 54 0.59 1.55 14.79
N TRP A 55 0.01 0.38 14.55
CA TRP A 55 0.76 -0.88 14.61
C TRP A 55 1.92 -0.89 13.60
N LEU A 56 1.68 -0.49 12.35
CA LEU A 56 2.72 -0.42 11.32
C LEU A 56 3.85 0.54 11.71
N ILE A 57 3.53 1.72 12.23
CA ILE A 57 4.55 2.70 12.63
C ILE A 57 5.39 2.17 13.79
N LEU A 58 4.75 1.59 14.81
CA LEU A 58 5.44 1.12 16.01
C LEU A 58 6.26 -0.16 15.77
N PHE A 59 5.78 -1.08 14.94
CA PHE A 59 6.40 -2.39 14.78
C PHE A 59 7.14 -2.59 13.46
N ALA A 60 6.82 -1.84 12.40
CA ALA A 60 7.52 -1.93 11.12
C ALA A 60 8.44 -0.73 10.90
N TYR A 61 7.98 0.50 11.15
CA TYR A 61 8.75 1.71 10.83
C TYR A 61 9.78 2.07 11.90
N TYR A 62 9.41 1.94 13.18
CA TYR A 62 10.33 2.19 14.29
C TYR A 62 11.61 1.31 14.24
N PRO A 63 11.55 -0.02 14.06
CA PRO A 63 12.77 -0.82 13.99
C PRO A 63 13.65 -0.51 12.76
N MET A 64 13.09 0.06 11.68
CA MET A 64 13.89 0.49 10.52
C MET A 64 14.86 1.62 10.87
N TYR A 65 14.65 2.36 11.97
CA TYR A 65 15.64 3.32 12.47
C TYR A 65 17.01 2.65 12.76
N GLY A 66 17.00 1.36 13.11
CA GLY A 66 18.21 0.57 13.33
C GLY A 66 19.09 0.39 12.08
N LEU A 67 18.56 0.62 10.87
CA LEU A 67 19.33 0.51 9.61
C LEU A 67 20.52 1.48 9.57
N VAL A 68 20.44 2.60 10.30
CA VAL A 68 21.53 3.59 10.39
C VAL A 68 22.79 2.99 11.02
N ILE A 69 22.66 1.93 11.84
CA ILE A 69 23.79 1.24 12.49
C ILE A 69 24.75 0.65 11.45
N ALA A 70 24.26 0.21 10.28
CA ALA A 70 25.10 -0.35 9.23
C ALA A 70 26.12 0.66 8.66
N PHE A 71 25.86 1.96 8.84
CA PHE A 71 26.70 3.06 8.36
C PHE A 71 27.50 3.75 9.47
N LYS A 72 27.42 3.24 10.71
CA LYS A 72 28.08 3.81 11.89
C LYS A 72 29.02 2.79 12.51
N ASP A 73 30.11 3.26 13.10
CA ASP A 73 30.95 2.44 13.98
C ASP A 73 30.29 2.34 15.35
N PHE A 74 29.21 1.56 15.41
CA PHE A 74 28.33 1.43 16.56
C PHE A 74 29.07 0.85 17.76
N LYS A 75 29.16 1.65 18.82
CA LYS A 75 29.65 1.22 20.13
C LYS A 75 28.45 1.13 21.07
N ILE A 76 28.20 -0.07 21.61
CA ILE A 76 27.09 -0.33 22.55
C ILE A 76 27.07 0.68 23.71
N ARG A 77 28.26 1.09 24.19
CA ARG A 77 28.42 2.07 25.29
C ARG A 77 28.05 3.52 24.93
N ALA A 78 28.12 3.91 23.66
CA ALA A 78 27.84 5.28 23.21
C ALA A 78 26.41 5.43 22.63
N GLY A 79 25.74 4.31 22.32
CA GLY A 79 24.43 4.32 21.68
C GLY A 79 24.47 4.68 20.19
N ILE A 80 23.31 4.60 19.52
CA ILE A 80 23.19 4.76 18.05
C ILE A 80 23.47 6.21 17.61
N LEU A 81 23.08 7.18 18.43
CA LEU A 81 23.15 8.61 18.10
C LEU A 81 24.55 9.20 18.30
N ALA A 82 25.28 8.81 19.34
CA ALA A 82 26.62 9.35 19.63
C ALA A 82 27.77 8.50 19.06
N SER A 83 27.47 7.36 18.42
CA SER A 83 28.49 6.61 17.68
C SER A 83 28.93 7.36 16.41
N PRO A 84 30.23 7.45 16.13
CA PRO A 84 30.74 8.11 14.93
C PRO A 84 30.28 7.37 13.67
N TRP A 85 30.19 8.12 12.57
CA TRP A 85 29.96 7.55 11.25
C TRP A 85 31.14 6.65 10.86
N ALA A 86 30.85 5.56 10.15
CA ALA A 86 31.89 4.68 9.65
C ALA A 86 32.72 5.45 8.60
N ASP A 87 34.04 5.32 8.68
CA ASP A 87 34.96 5.90 7.69
C ASP A 87 35.88 4.78 7.14
N PRO A 88 35.77 4.42 5.85
CA PRO A 88 34.78 4.86 4.85
C PRO A 88 33.34 4.44 5.16
N LEU A 89 32.34 5.19 4.68
CA LEU A 89 30.91 4.97 4.98
C LEU A 89 30.40 3.54 4.65
N PHE A 90 31.02 2.90 3.65
CA PHE A 90 30.68 1.55 3.19
C PHE A 90 31.62 0.45 3.71
N LYS A 91 32.50 0.74 4.67
CA LYS A 91 33.51 -0.20 5.19
C LYS A 91 32.92 -1.54 5.63
N HIS A 92 31.78 -1.51 6.31
CA HIS A 92 31.11 -2.73 6.79
C HIS A 92 30.57 -3.58 5.63
N PHE A 93 30.08 -2.93 4.57
CA PHE A 93 29.62 -3.62 3.36
C PHE A 93 30.79 -4.24 2.60
N THR A 94 31.88 -3.50 2.38
CA THR A 94 33.06 -4.03 1.67
C THR A 94 33.66 -5.22 2.41
N ASN A 95 33.74 -5.16 3.74
CA ASN A 95 34.24 -6.26 4.57
C ASN A 95 33.33 -7.50 4.53
N PHE A 96 32.02 -7.28 4.49
CA PHE A 96 31.04 -8.36 4.35
C PHE A 96 31.21 -9.07 2.99
N PHE A 97 31.21 -8.31 1.89
CA PHE A 97 31.33 -8.87 0.54
C PHE A 97 32.72 -9.44 0.23
N SER A 98 33.78 -9.00 0.91
CA SER A 98 35.12 -9.59 0.77
C SER A 98 35.24 -10.99 1.40
N THR A 99 34.28 -11.37 2.25
CA THR A 99 34.31 -12.67 2.94
C THR A 99 33.69 -13.76 2.05
N SER A 100 34.34 -14.92 1.93
CA SER A 100 33.84 -16.05 1.12
C SER A 100 32.45 -16.53 1.54
N ILE A 101 32.12 -16.40 2.83
CA ILE A 101 30.82 -16.76 3.42
C ILE A 101 29.68 -15.92 2.83
N ALA A 102 29.89 -14.64 2.56
CA ALA A 102 28.84 -13.78 2.02
C ALA A 102 28.43 -14.25 0.62
N GLN A 103 29.42 -14.52 -0.25
CA GLN A 103 29.17 -14.98 -1.61
C GLN A 103 28.46 -16.35 -1.62
N THR A 104 28.92 -17.31 -0.83
CA THR A 104 28.28 -18.63 -0.76
C THR A 104 26.86 -18.54 -0.21
N THR A 105 26.64 -17.73 0.83
CA THR A 105 25.30 -17.56 1.41
C THR A 105 24.34 -16.90 0.43
N ILE A 106 24.78 -15.87 -0.31
CA ILE A 106 23.94 -15.19 -1.31
C ILE A 106 23.56 -16.16 -2.43
N VAL A 107 24.54 -16.87 -3.01
CA VAL A 107 24.28 -17.83 -4.10
C VAL A 107 23.34 -18.94 -3.62
N ASN A 108 23.57 -19.49 -2.44
CA ASN A 108 22.71 -20.53 -1.86
C ASN A 108 21.29 -20.02 -1.60
N THR A 109 21.14 -18.80 -1.09
CA THR A 109 19.83 -18.19 -0.81
C THR A 109 19.06 -17.92 -2.11
N VAL A 110 19.73 -17.41 -3.14
CA VAL A 110 19.11 -17.18 -4.46
C VAL A 110 18.71 -18.51 -5.08
N LEU A 111 19.60 -19.50 -5.09
CA LEU A 111 19.33 -20.81 -5.64
C LEU A 111 18.18 -21.52 -4.90
N LEU A 112 18.12 -21.40 -3.57
CA LEU A 112 17.01 -21.89 -2.76
C LEU A 112 15.70 -21.14 -3.08
N SER A 113 15.75 -19.81 -3.21
CA SER A 113 14.56 -18.99 -3.55
C SER A 113 14.03 -19.33 -4.95
N LEU A 114 14.91 -19.65 -5.90
CA LEU A 114 14.53 -20.11 -7.23
C LEU A 114 13.85 -21.48 -7.19
N TYR A 115 14.41 -22.43 -6.44
CA TYR A 115 13.74 -23.71 -6.23
C TYR A 115 12.40 -23.54 -5.53
N GLN A 116 12.34 -22.71 -4.48
CA GLN A 116 11.08 -22.39 -3.82
C GLN A 116 10.07 -21.81 -4.79
N LEU A 117 10.45 -20.84 -5.63
CA LEU A 117 9.54 -20.23 -6.59
C LEU A 117 8.97 -21.25 -7.60
N LEU A 118 9.82 -22.13 -8.11
CA LEU A 118 9.40 -23.19 -9.02
C LEU A 118 8.44 -24.16 -8.29
N PHE A 119 8.86 -24.76 -7.19
CA PHE A 119 8.04 -25.76 -6.51
C PHE A 119 6.81 -25.19 -5.82
N SER A 120 6.87 -23.99 -5.24
CA SER A 120 5.73 -23.35 -4.56
C SER A 120 4.59 -23.03 -5.52
N PHE A 121 4.90 -22.78 -6.79
CA PHE A 121 3.88 -22.59 -7.82
C PHE A 121 3.42 -23.93 -8.38
N TRP A 122 4.35 -24.80 -8.81
CA TRP A 122 4.01 -26.02 -9.55
C TRP A 122 3.36 -27.09 -8.68
N VAL A 123 3.79 -27.26 -7.42
CA VAL A 123 3.29 -28.33 -6.54
C VAL A 123 1.81 -28.13 -6.22
N PRO A 124 1.32 -26.96 -5.75
CA PRO A 124 -0.10 -26.76 -5.51
C PRO A 124 -0.96 -26.87 -6.76
N VAL A 125 -0.44 -26.46 -7.93
CA VAL A 125 -1.18 -26.56 -9.20
C VAL A 125 -1.41 -28.02 -9.59
N VAL A 126 -0.39 -28.87 -9.51
CA VAL A 126 -0.54 -30.30 -9.77
C VAL A 126 -1.45 -30.95 -8.72
N PHE A 127 -1.32 -30.56 -7.45
CA PHE A 127 -2.15 -31.08 -6.36
C PHE A 127 -3.63 -30.67 -6.47
N ALA A 128 -3.92 -29.53 -7.10
CA ALA A 128 -5.28 -29.10 -7.38
C ALA A 128 -5.93 -29.82 -8.59
N LEU A 129 -5.11 -30.44 -9.44
CA LEU A 129 -5.56 -31.19 -10.63
C LEU A 129 -5.70 -32.70 -10.38
N LEU A 130 -5.05 -33.23 -9.34
CA LEU A 130 -5.18 -34.60 -8.84
C LEU A 130 -6.45 -34.77 -8.01
#